data_AF-A0A838J1R8-F1
#
_entry.id   AF-A0A838J1R8-F1
#
_cell.length_a   1.000
_cell.length_b   1.000
_cell.length_c   1.000
_cell.angle_alpha   90.00
_cell.angle_beta   90.00
_cell.angle_gamma   90.00
#
_symmetry.space_group_name_H-M   'P 1'
#
loop_
_entity.id
_entity.type
_entity.pdbx_description
1 polymer ?
#
loop_
_entity_poly.entity_id
_entity_poly.type
_entity_poly.pdbx_seq_one_letter_code
_entity_poly.pdbx_strand_id
1 'polypeptide(L)' 'MLSNISTEAIYRELIGRLGEDISRDGLLRTPERVEKSMEFLTKGYKEDAGKIMREALFDVDYDEMVIVK' A
#
# COMPACT_ATOMS: atom_id res chain seq x y z
N MET A 1 -17.56 -18.29 2.92
CA MET A 1 -17.06 -17.04 2.30
C MET A 1 -15.77 -16.69 3.03
N LEU A 2 -14.73 -16.21 2.35
CA LEU A 2 -13.42 -15.90 2.98
C LEU A 2 -13.46 -14.69 3.96
N SER A 3 -14.63 -14.10 4.15
CA SER A 3 -14.89 -12.90 4.97
C SER A 3 -14.47 -13.00 6.44
N ASN A 4 -14.30 -14.22 6.97
CA ASN A 4 -13.96 -14.44 8.38
C ASN A 4 -12.46 -14.74 8.60
N ILE A 5 -11.65 -14.72 7.53
CA ILE A 5 -10.22 -15.00 7.57
C ILE A 5 -9.47 -13.67 7.45
N SER A 6 -8.43 -13.48 8.27
CA SER A 6 -7.60 -12.29 8.18
C SER A 6 -6.79 -12.27 6.88
N THR A 7 -6.50 -11.07 6.37
CA THR A 7 -5.65 -10.89 5.18
C THR A 7 -4.26 -11.50 5.39
N GLU A 8 -3.70 -11.38 6.59
CA GLU A 8 -2.45 -12.03 6.97
C GLU A 8 -2.50 -13.56 6.77
N ALA A 9 -3.57 -14.22 7.22
CA ALA A 9 -3.71 -15.67 7.07
C ALA A 9 -3.82 -16.08 5.60
N ILE A 10 -4.44 -15.25 4.75
CA ILE A 10 -4.48 -15.45 3.30
C ILE A 10 -3.07 -15.35 2.70
N TYR A 11 -2.28 -14.35 3.08
CA TYR A 11 -0.90 -14.23 2.60
C TYR A 11 0.00 -15.37 3.08
N ARG A 12 -0.20 -15.83 4.31
CA ARG A 12 0.51 -17.00 4.85
C ARG A 12 0.26 -18.24 4.00
N GLU A 13 -1.00 -18.52 3.68
CA GLU A 13 -1.38 -19.63 2.80
C GLU A 13 -0.83 -19.45 1.38
N LEU A 14 -0.92 -18.23 0.84
CA LEU A 14 -0.41 -17.92 -0.50
C LEU A 14 1.09 -18.19 -0.63
N ILE A 15 1.90 -17.73 0.33
CA ILE A 15 3.34 -17.95 0.35
C ILE A 15 3.65 -19.45 0.42
N GLY A 16 2.89 -20.23 1.20
CA GLY A 16 3.07 -21.69 1.27
C GLY A 16 2.76 -22.36 -0.07
N ARG A 17 1.73 -21.90 -0.79
CA ARG A 17 1.40 -22.38 -2.14
C ARG A 17 2.45 -22.05 -3.19
N LEU A 18 3.29 -21.04 -2.95
CA LEU A 18 4.43 -20.72 -3.81
C LEU A 18 5.63 -21.65 -3.59
N GLY A 19 5.54 -22.60 -2.63
CA GLY A 19 6.60 -23.57 -2.34
C GLY A 19 7.62 -23.09 -1.29
N GLU A 20 7.32 -22.02 -0.56
CA GLU A 20 8.18 -21.48 0.49
C GLU A 20 7.89 -22.09 1.87
N ASP A 21 8.92 -22.19 2.72
CA ASP A 21 8.77 -22.58 4.13
C ASP A 21 8.37 -21.39 5.00
N ILE A 22 7.08 -21.35 5.37
CA ILE A 22 6.47 -20.32 6.22
C ILE A 22 7.07 -20.25 7.63
N SER A 23 7.64 -21.36 8.12
CA SER A 23 8.23 -21.43 9.47
C SER A 23 9.64 -20.84 9.55
N ARG A 24 10.26 -20.55 8.40
CA ARG A 24 11.56 -19.89 8.31
C ARG A 24 11.50 -18.52 8.97
N ASP A 25 12.52 -18.22 9.78
CA ASP A 25 12.62 -16.98 10.57
C ASP A 25 12.33 -15.71 9.75
N GLY A 26 12.91 -15.60 8.55
CA GLY A 26 12.69 -14.46 7.65
C GLY A 26 11.25 -14.31 7.12
N LEU A 27 10.46 -15.38 7.13
CA LEU A 27 9.08 -15.43 6.59
C LEU A 27 7.99 -15.34 7.66
N LEU A 28 8.32 -15.53 8.94
CA LEU A 28 7.33 -15.46 10.04
C LEU A 28 6.50 -14.17 10.02
N ARG A 29 7.15 -13.05 9.70
CA ARG A 29 6.54 -11.71 9.62
C ARG A 29 6.26 -11.24 8.18
N THR A 30 6.56 -12.04 7.16
CA THR A 30 6.26 -11.65 5.77
C THR A 30 4.78 -11.40 5.55
N PRO A 31 3.84 -12.23 6.04
CA PRO A 31 2.41 -11.97 5.86
C PRO A 31 1.97 -10.60 6.36
N GLU A 32 2.40 -10.20 7.57
CA GLU A 32 2.13 -8.88 8.17
C GLU A 32 2.69 -7.74 7.29
N ARG A 33 3.92 -7.90 6.79
CA ARG A 33 4.57 -6.89 5.93
C ARG A 33 3.87 -6.76 4.59
N VAL A 34 3.40 -7.86 4.01
CA VAL A 34 2.69 -7.85 2.72
C VAL A 34 1.35 -7.15 2.87
N GLU A 35 0.60 -7.42 3.94
CA GLU A 35 -0.64 -6.71 4.24
C GLU A 35 -0.43 -5.20 4.33
N LYS A 36 0.54 -4.74 5.13
CA LYS A 36 0.89 -3.32 5.23
C LYS A 36 1.33 -2.70 3.92
N SER A 37 2.10 -3.45 3.12
CA SER A 37 2.55 -3.00 1.80
C SER A 37 1.36 -2.82 0.86
N MET A 38 0.41 -3.76 0.86
CA MET A 38 -0.77 -3.69 0.01
C MET A 38 -1.72 -2.58 0.44
N GLU A 39 -1.89 -2.35 1.74
CA GLU A 39 -2.61 -1.17 2.25
C GLU A 39 -1.97 0.12 1.75
N PHE A 40 -0.64 0.24 1.84
CA PHE A 40 0.07 1.42 1.35
C PHE A 40 -0.06 1.62 -0.16
N LEU A 41 0.13 0.55 -0.96
CA LEU A 41 0.04 0.62 -2.42
C LEU A 41 -1.37 0.96 -2.91
N THR A 42 -2.39 0.58 -2.15
CA THR A 42 -3.80 0.81 -2.50
C THR A 42 -4.46 1.96 -1.74
N LYS A 43 -3.71 2.68 -0.89
CA LYS A 43 -4.24 3.78 -0.07
C LYS A 43 -4.90 4.88 -0.90
N GLY A 44 -4.43 5.08 -2.14
CA GLY A 44 -4.98 6.09 -3.07
C GLY A 44 -6.48 5.94 -3.35
N TYR A 45 -7.04 4.72 -3.26
CA TYR A 45 -8.49 4.53 -3.41
C TYR A 45 -9.31 5.15 -2.27
N LYS A 46 -8.68 5.41 -1.12
CA LYS A 46 -9.30 6.04 0.06
C LYS A 46 -8.89 7.51 0.20
N GLU A 47 -8.03 8.02 -0.67
CA GLU A 47 -7.55 9.40 -0.62
C GLU A 47 -8.48 10.34 -1.42
N ASP A 48 -8.65 11.57 -0.93
CA ASP A 48 -9.41 12.63 -1.61
C ASP A 48 -8.42 13.60 -2.26
N ALA A 49 -8.30 13.53 -3.58
CA ALA A 49 -7.44 14.41 -4.36
C ALA A 49 -7.79 15.90 -4.17
N GLY A 50 -9.08 16.23 -4.05
CA GLY A 50 -9.52 17.61 -3.82
C GLY A 50 -9.05 18.15 -2.47
N LYS A 51 -9.03 17.31 -1.44
CA LYS A 51 -8.45 17.66 -0.13
C LYS A 51 -6.95 17.92 -0.24
N ILE A 52 -6.22 17.01 -0.90
CA ILE A 52 -4.77 17.12 -1.08
C ILE A 52 -4.39 18.39 -1.86
N MET A 53 -5.13 18.71 -2.92
CA MET A 53 -4.87 19.89 -3.75
C MET A 53 -5.10 21.19 -3.00
N ARG A 54 -6.14 21.30 -2.17
CA ARG A 54 -6.45 22.53 -1.42
C ARG A 54 -5.33 22.96 -0.47
N GLU A 55 -4.53 22.03 0.03
CA GLU A 55 -3.39 22.32 0.90
C GLU A 55 -2.15 22.81 0.13
N ALA A 56 -2.14 22.68 -1.20
CA ALA A 56 -0.97 22.92 -2.06
C ALA A 56 -1.16 24.04 -3.09
N LEU A 57 -2.22 24.84 -2.99
CA LEU A 57 -2.44 26.01 -3.85
C LEU A 57 -1.79 27.25 -3.23
N PHE A 58 -0.91 27.90 -3.99
CA PHE A 58 -0.24 29.13 -3.61
C PHE A 58 -0.44 30.16 -4.71
N ASP A 59 -0.83 31.38 -4.34
CA ASP A 59 -0.80 32.52 -5.26
C ASP A 59 0.65 32.94 -5.45
N VAL A 60 1.17 32.75 -6.66
CA VAL A 60 2.50 33.19 -7.09
C VAL A 60 2.37 33.97 -8.38
N ASP A 61 3.00 35.15 -8.39
CA ASP A 61 3.14 35.99 -9.58
C ASP A 61 4.32 35.44 -10.40
N TYR A 62 4.09 34.33 -11.10
CA TYR A 62 5.08 33.61 -11.91
C TYR A 62 4.44 33.10 -13.20
N ASP A 63 5.01 33.49 -14.34
CA ASP A 63 4.47 33.33 -15.68
C ASP A 63 5.35 32.47 -16.60
N GLU A 64 6.37 31.81 -16.05
CA GLU A 64 7.22 30.86 -16.78
C GLU A 64 6.78 29.39 -16.59
N MET A 65 7.16 28.53 -17.53
CA MET A 65 6.84 27.09 -17.49
C MET A 65 7.64 26.37 -16.40
N VAL A 66 6.94 25.71 -15.48
CA VAL A 66 7.54 24.82 -14.48
C VAL A 66 7.47 23.37 -14.96
N ILE A 67 8.62 22.68 -14.96
CA ILE A 67 8.71 21.25 -15.29
C ILE A 67 9.14 20.48 -14.03
N VAL A 68 8.30 19.55 -13.57
CA VAL A 68 8.66 18.57 -12.54
C VAL A 68 9.01 17.25 -13.23
N LYS A 69 10.19 16.71 -12.97
CA LYS A 69 10.66 15.41 -13.47
C LYS A 69 10.89 14.45 -12.32
#